data_AF-A0A2A4Z0V9-F1
#
_entry.id   AF-A0A2A4Z0V9-F1
#
_cell.length_a   1.000
_cell.length_b   1.000
_cell.length_c   1.000
_cell.angle_alpha   90.00
_cell.angle_beta   90.00
_cell.angle_gamma   90.00
#
_symmetry.space_group_name_H-M   'P 1'
#
loop_
_entity.id
_entity.type
_entity.pdbx_description
1 polymer ?
#
loop_
_entity_poly.entity_id
_entity_poly.type
_entity_poly.pdbx_seq_one_letter_code
_entity_poly.pdbx_strand_id
1 'polypeptide(L)'
;MGTKGASGITKVLIGSVTARVIKESLLPILSIPENAKFSPLKNIVFASDLHENQNDSLVNPLKKIAERFNSEITLLNILKSNEISKGKVNRQIAKLKGLKYLNNLNTSWSFIESNNLSSTIEQFCENNRADLLTVIARHNNFFGRLLHDSISQRLVFNSKLPILTLDDSSINEERSIRDNTIIKTDIEIPKNKGVYNGKVRDVFSVGNDLLVMIVTDRISCFDVVLPKGIPYKGQVINQLATYFLEQTEDIVPNWLIKNIDPNVSVGYRCQPFQIEMIVRGYLAGHAWREYSHGKRTLCGVKLPEGLRENDKLPKPIITPTTKAEIGHDEDISKEEILKQKLVSKEDYELLEKYALALFERGTKIAAENGLILVDTKYEFGKYKDNEIYLIDEIHTPDSSRYFFTKGYDERQEVGEKQKQLSKEFLREWLIENGFQGKEGQLIPEMSDDFVNSVSERYIELFEILTDTPFKRADVSNISHRIGNNIHQFLLFNQLPTK
;
A
#
# COMPACT_ATOMS: atom_id res chain seq x y z
N MET A 1 32.34 5.63 15.23
CA MET A 1 33.13 5.80 13.98
C MET A 1 33.71 7.21 13.93
N GLY A 2 34.92 7.38 13.40
CA GLY A 2 35.46 8.70 13.07
C GLY A 2 34.74 9.27 11.85
N THR A 3 34.49 10.58 11.83
CA THR A 3 33.74 11.24 10.75
C THR A 3 34.60 11.60 9.52
N LYS A 4 35.87 11.17 9.48
CA LYS A 4 36.74 11.28 8.29
C LYS A 4 37.64 10.08 8.01
N GLY A 5 37.90 9.83 6.71
CA GLY A 5 38.81 8.81 6.20
C GLY A 5 40.29 9.24 6.22
N ALA A 6 41.18 8.25 6.27
CA ALA A 6 42.63 8.41 6.33
C ALA A 6 43.22 8.85 4.97
N SER A 7 43.10 10.12 4.60
CA SER A 7 44.00 10.85 3.69
C SER A 7 43.46 12.25 3.43
N GLY A 8 44.34 13.25 3.49
CA GLY A 8 44.01 14.67 3.58
C GLY A 8 43.53 15.35 2.29
N ILE A 9 42.48 14.84 1.62
CA ILE A 9 41.89 15.51 0.45
C ILE A 9 40.36 15.67 0.59
N THR A 10 39.97 16.95 0.75
CA THR A 10 38.64 17.58 0.51
C THR A 10 37.39 17.09 1.27
N LYS A 11 36.81 18.05 2.01
CA LYS A 11 35.55 18.05 2.78
C LYS A 11 34.26 17.53 2.08
N VAL A 12 34.29 17.13 0.82
CA VAL A 12 33.07 16.85 0.03
C VAL A 12 32.79 15.35 -0.15
N LEU A 13 33.79 14.48 -0.22
CA LEU A 13 33.55 13.03 -0.42
C LEU A 13 33.43 12.23 0.88
N ILE A 14 33.97 12.74 1.97
CA ILE A 14 34.28 11.92 3.17
C ILE A 14 33.09 11.76 4.11
N GLY A 15 32.14 12.70 4.09
CA GLY A 15 30.90 12.57 4.87
C GLY A 15 29.96 11.45 4.38
N SER A 16 30.15 10.99 3.14
CA SER A 16 29.28 10.00 2.50
C SER A 16 29.27 8.65 3.23
N VAL A 17 30.40 8.18 3.78
CA VAL A 17 30.49 6.85 4.40
C VAL A 17 29.79 6.80 5.74
N THR A 18 30.01 7.78 6.64
CA THR A 18 29.32 7.82 7.92
C THR A 18 27.82 8.01 7.72
N ALA A 19 27.40 8.89 6.80
CA ALA A 19 25.99 9.04 6.46
C ALA A 19 25.38 7.79 5.85
N ARG A 20 26.13 7.09 4.97
CA ARG A 20 25.70 5.82 4.38
C ARG A 20 25.60 4.71 5.42
N VAL A 21 26.57 4.60 6.33
CA VAL A 21 26.52 3.63 7.43
C VAL A 21 25.38 3.94 8.38
N ILE A 22 25.11 5.21 8.70
CA ILE A 22 23.91 5.61 9.45
C ILE A 22 22.62 5.26 8.70
N LYS A 23 22.63 5.34 7.38
CA LYS A 23 21.48 5.02 6.53
C LYS A 23 21.26 3.51 6.36
N GLU A 24 22.33 2.71 6.38
CA GLU A 24 22.30 1.29 6.02
C GLU A 24 22.48 0.35 7.23
N SER A 25 22.97 0.84 8.37
CA SER A 25 23.26 0.00 9.53
C SER A 25 22.03 -0.27 10.37
N LEU A 26 21.88 -1.53 10.75
CA LEU A 26 20.84 -2.04 11.64
C LEU A 26 21.24 -1.96 13.13
N LEU A 27 22.34 -1.26 13.42
CA LEU A 27 22.90 -1.15 14.76
C LEU A 27 22.96 0.32 15.18
N PRO A 28 22.83 0.62 16.48
CA PRO A 28 23.07 1.96 17.01
C PRO A 28 24.47 2.45 16.64
N ILE A 29 24.57 3.63 16.05
CA ILE A 29 25.85 4.20 15.62
C ILE A 29 26.21 5.38 16.50
N LEU A 30 27.36 5.24 17.17
CA LEU A 30 28.02 6.36 17.83
C LEU A 30 29.01 7.02 16.87
N SER A 31 28.66 8.20 16.39
CA SER A 31 29.51 9.08 15.57
C SER A 31 30.28 10.01 16.49
N ILE A 32 31.62 10.01 16.37
CA ILE A 32 32.50 10.82 17.23
C ILE A 32 33.21 11.85 16.36
N PRO A 33 32.99 13.17 16.59
CA PRO A 33 33.73 14.22 15.89
C PRO A 33 35.23 14.12 16.14
N GLU A 34 36.03 14.48 15.14
CA GLU A 34 37.51 14.41 15.17
C GLU A 34 38.14 15.15 16.36
N ASN A 35 37.54 16.28 16.75
CA ASN A 35 38.03 17.12 17.86
C ASN A 35 37.35 16.80 19.20
N ALA A 36 36.51 15.76 19.26
CA ALA A 36 35.84 15.38 20.51
C ALA A 36 36.86 14.83 21.50
N LYS A 37 36.93 15.43 22.68
CA LYS A 37 37.67 14.88 23.83
C LYS A 37 36.72 14.06 24.66
N PHE A 38 37.19 12.89 25.13
CA PHE A 38 36.39 12.08 26.01
C PHE A 38 36.14 12.80 27.34
N SER A 39 34.87 12.99 27.67
CA SER A 39 34.37 13.29 29.01
C SER A 39 33.39 12.19 29.43
N PRO A 40 33.25 11.91 30.73
CA PRO A 40 32.14 11.11 31.22
C PRO A 40 30.81 11.71 30.74
N LEU A 41 29.95 10.89 30.14
CA LEU A 41 28.68 11.35 29.55
C LEU A 41 27.68 11.62 30.67
N LYS A 42 27.67 12.83 31.25
CA LYS A 42 26.79 13.17 32.37
C LYS A 42 25.47 13.75 31.89
N ASN A 43 25.49 14.55 30.82
CA ASN A 43 24.31 15.20 30.26
C ASN A 43 24.04 14.67 28.86
N ILE A 44 22.98 13.88 28.68
CA ILE A 44 22.58 13.36 27.38
C ILE A 44 21.34 14.11 26.91
N VAL A 45 21.39 14.71 25.73
CA VAL A 45 20.19 15.26 25.08
C VAL A 45 19.65 14.19 24.14
N PHE A 46 18.40 13.79 24.32
CA PHE A 46 17.70 12.90 23.40
C PHE A 46 16.63 13.69 22.64
N ALA A 47 16.92 14.01 21.38
CA ALA A 47 16.01 14.72 20.49
C ALA A 47 15.12 13.72 19.76
N SER A 48 13.82 13.71 20.09
CA SER A 48 12.83 12.79 19.54
C SER A 48 11.43 13.39 19.65
N ASP A 49 10.55 13.02 18.72
CA ASP A 49 9.12 13.34 18.71
C ASP A 49 8.24 12.22 19.30
N LEU A 50 8.86 11.22 19.96
CA LEU A 50 8.30 10.09 20.72
C LEU A 50 6.78 9.82 20.56
N HIS A 51 6.43 8.67 19.98
CA HIS A 51 5.04 8.19 19.84
C HIS A 51 4.71 7.06 20.82
N GLU A 52 3.43 6.89 21.15
CA GLU A 52 2.92 5.87 22.10
C GLU A 52 3.25 4.41 21.68
N ASN A 53 3.51 4.18 20.39
CA ASN A 53 3.71 2.83 19.82
C ASN A 53 5.19 2.44 19.59
N GLN A 54 6.15 3.18 20.17
CA GLN A 54 7.58 2.85 20.00
C GLN A 54 8.03 1.70 20.93
N ASN A 55 8.90 0.84 20.42
CA ASN A 55 9.39 -0.34 21.12
C ASN A 55 10.48 0.01 22.15
N ASP A 56 10.40 -0.56 23.36
CA ASP A 56 11.40 -0.47 24.43
C ASP A 56 12.83 -0.82 23.93
N SER A 57 12.95 -1.70 22.93
CA SER A 57 14.23 -2.08 22.31
C SER A 57 14.99 -0.91 21.69
N LEU A 58 14.28 0.11 21.21
CA LEU A 58 14.82 1.28 20.51
C LEU A 58 15.78 2.08 21.37
N VAL A 59 15.39 2.32 22.63
CA VAL A 59 16.13 3.17 23.58
C VAL A 59 17.07 2.38 24.47
N ASN A 60 17.08 1.05 24.40
CA ASN A 60 17.98 0.20 25.19
C ASN A 60 19.48 0.59 25.09
N PRO A 61 20.02 0.95 23.92
CA PRO A 61 21.41 1.42 23.82
C PRO A 61 21.64 2.70 24.62
N LEU A 62 20.72 3.66 24.54
CA LEU A 62 20.75 4.89 25.33
C LEU A 62 20.66 4.59 26.82
N LYS A 63 19.74 3.71 27.23
CA LYS A 63 19.57 3.28 28.62
C LYS A 63 20.86 2.68 29.20
N LYS A 64 21.50 1.76 28.47
CA LYS A 64 22.78 1.16 28.89
C LYS A 64 23.90 2.19 29.05
N ILE A 65 23.94 3.21 28.20
CA ILE A 65 24.91 4.31 28.32
C ILE A 65 24.59 5.15 29.55
N ALA A 66 23.34 5.56 29.72
CA ALA A 66 22.93 6.40 30.85
C ALA A 66 23.15 5.73 32.20
N GLU A 67 22.82 4.44 32.34
CA GLU A 67 23.06 3.66 33.56
C GLU A 67 24.56 3.55 33.86
N ARG A 68 25.39 3.32 32.83
CA ARG A 68 26.84 3.15 33.00
C ARG A 68 27.54 4.42 33.48
N PHE A 69 27.06 5.59 33.05
CA PHE A 69 27.66 6.88 33.40
C PHE A 69 26.88 7.65 34.46
N ASN A 70 25.77 7.08 34.97
CA ASN A 70 24.82 7.75 35.84
C ASN A 70 24.37 9.12 35.25
N SER A 71 24.00 9.10 33.97
CA SER A 71 23.69 10.30 33.20
C SER A 71 22.29 10.85 33.50
N GLU A 72 22.14 12.16 33.41
CA GLU A 72 20.85 12.80 33.21
C GLU A 72 20.51 12.82 31.72
N ILE A 73 19.26 12.47 31.38
CA ILE A 73 18.76 12.50 30.00
C ILE A 73 17.73 13.62 29.87
N THR A 74 18.04 14.64 29.09
CA THR A 74 17.08 15.66 28.68
C THR A 74 16.38 15.25 27.40
N LEU A 75 15.09 14.97 27.51
CA LEU A 75 14.20 14.68 26.39
C LEU A 75 13.77 16.00 25.73
N LEU A 76 14.31 16.26 24.54
CA LEU A 76 14.07 17.47 23.77
C LEU A 76 13.01 17.22 22.72
N ASN A 77 11.82 17.77 22.94
CA ASN A 77 10.73 17.80 21.97
C ASN A 77 10.69 19.15 21.24
N ILE A 78 10.37 19.11 19.94
CA ILE A 78 10.31 20.32 19.13
C ILE A 78 8.88 20.52 18.62
N LEU A 79 8.32 21.70 18.89
CA LEU A 79 6.95 22.04 18.52
C LEU A 79 6.96 22.99 17.32
N LYS A 80 5.98 22.86 16.42
CA LYS A 80 5.74 23.89 15.39
C LYS A 80 5.07 25.10 16.04
N SER A 81 5.34 26.29 15.49
CA SER A 81 4.87 27.60 15.98
C SER A 81 3.37 27.70 16.27
N ASN A 82 2.57 26.83 15.67
CA ASN A 82 1.11 26.86 15.71
C ASN A 82 0.53 25.95 16.80
N GLU A 83 1.36 25.24 17.57
CA GLU A 83 0.94 24.16 18.48
C GLU A 83 0.99 24.55 19.98
N ILE A 84 1.44 25.77 20.29
CA ILE A 84 1.72 26.25 21.65
C ILE A 84 0.44 26.77 22.32
N SER A 85 -0.43 25.85 22.72
CA SER A 85 -1.36 26.12 23.82
C SER A 85 -0.85 25.41 25.05
N LYS A 86 -0.81 26.07 26.22
CA LYS A 86 -0.36 25.48 27.50
C LYS A 86 -1.06 24.15 27.80
N GLY A 87 -2.32 23.99 27.37
CA GLY A 87 -3.08 22.74 27.48
C GLY A 87 -2.56 21.58 26.62
N LYS A 88 -2.07 21.83 25.40
CA LYS A 88 -1.51 20.79 24.52
C LYS A 88 -0.15 20.30 25.01
N VAL A 89 0.72 21.22 25.47
CA VAL A 89 2.04 20.87 26.01
C VAL A 89 1.92 20.01 27.27
N ASN A 90 1.05 20.38 28.20
CA ASN A 90 0.81 19.58 29.41
C ASN A 90 0.24 18.19 29.09
N ARG A 91 -0.64 18.08 28.07
CA ARG A 91 -1.16 16.79 27.60
C ARG A 91 -0.07 15.92 26.96
N GLN A 92 0.85 16.51 26.20
CA GLN A 92 2.02 15.79 25.67
C GLN A 92 2.97 15.33 26.77
N ILE A 93 3.27 16.19 27.76
CA ILE A 93 4.09 15.80 28.92
C ILE A 93 3.46 14.62 29.66
N ALA A 94 2.15 14.63 29.88
CA ALA A 94 1.43 13.54 30.54
C ALA A 94 1.50 12.23 29.72
N LYS A 95 1.35 12.30 28.39
CA LYS A 95 1.51 11.15 27.48
C LYS A 95 2.93 10.58 27.56
N LEU A 96 3.93 11.44 27.48
CA LEU A 96 5.33 11.04 27.43
C LEU A 96 5.84 10.49 28.77
N LYS A 97 5.34 11.00 29.91
CA LYS A 97 5.59 10.41 31.24
C LYS A 97 4.98 9.01 31.40
N GLY A 98 4.01 8.63 30.56
CA GLY A 98 3.40 7.30 30.56
C GLY A 98 4.20 6.23 29.81
N LEU A 99 5.30 6.60 29.15
CA LEU A 99 6.12 5.70 28.36
C LEU A 99 6.92 4.76 29.29
N LYS A 100 6.51 3.50 29.34
CA LYS A 100 7.07 2.48 30.25
C LYS A 100 8.58 2.31 30.13
N TYR A 101 9.15 2.48 28.94
CA TYR A 101 10.58 2.33 28.68
C TYR A 101 11.48 3.43 29.24
N LEU A 102 10.91 4.60 29.58
CA LEU A 102 11.67 5.69 30.22
C LEU A 102 11.65 5.60 31.75
N ASN A 103 10.90 4.65 32.32
CA ASN A 103 10.88 4.42 33.76
C ASN A 103 12.27 4.01 34.27
N ASN A 104 12.63 4.54 35.44
CA ASN A 104 13.92 4.33 36.12
C ASN A 104 15.14 5.01 35.47
N LEU A 105 14.94 5.90 34.49
CA LEU A 105 15.99 6.81 34.00
C LEU A 105 15.84 8.20 34.64
N ASN A 106 16.97 8.82 34.98
CA ASN A 106 16.98 10.22 35.43
C ASN A 106 16.70 11.14 34.23
N THR A 107 15.44 11.53 34.05
CA THR A 107 14.98 12.25 32.86
C THR A 107 14.43 13.64 33.18
N SER A 108 14.81 14.62 32.37
CA SER A 108 14.24 15.96 32.33
C SER A 108 13.59 16.21 30.97
N TRP A 109 12.62 17.12 30.89
CA TRP A 109 11.84 17.38 29.67
C TRP A 109 12.03 18.82 29.22
N SER A 110 12.29 19.02 27.94
CA SER A 110 12.43 20.35 27.34
C SER A 110 11.67 20.44 26.02
N PHE A 111 11.06 21.60 25.78
CA PHE A 111 10.29 21.88 24.58
C PHE A 111 10.84 23.14 23.92
N ILE A 112 11.16 23.06 22.64
CA ILE A 112 11.66 24.20 21.86
C ILE A 112 10.78 24.42 20.62
N GLU A 113 10.65 25.67 20.21
CA GLU A 113 9.98 26.05 18.97
C GLU A 113 11.06 26.36 17.92
N SER A 114 10.91 25.86 16.70
CA SER A 114 11.88 26.18 15.65
C SER A 114 11.39 25.98 14.23
N ASN A 115 11.81 26.90 13.35
CA ASN A 115 11.75 26.77 11.89
C ASN A 115 13.06 26.22 11.30
N ASN A 116 14.15 26.15 12.08
CA ASN A 116 15.44 25.60 11.68
C ASN A 116 15.97 24.62 12.74
N LEU A 117 15.59 23.35 12.55
CA LEU A 117 15.76 22.29 13.53
C LEU A 117 17.22 22.03 13.92
N SER A 118 18.13 21.93 12.94
CA SER A 118 19.52 21.55 13.21
C SER A 118 20.25 22.58 14.08
N SER A 119 20.14 23.87 13.74
CA SER A 119 20.82 24.92 14.50
C SER A 119 20.25 25.09 15.91
N THR A 120 18.95 24.84 16.07
CA THR A 120 18.28 25.01 17.37
C THR A 120 18.61 23.86 18.32
N ILE A 121 18.69 22.62 17.81
CA ILE A 121 19.16 21.47 18.59
C ILE A 121 20.61 21.69 19.02
N GLU A 122 21.47 22.14 18.11
CA GLU A 122 22.88 22.43 18.43
C GLU A 122 23.01 23.51 19.52
N GLN A 123 22.30 24.63 19.37
CA GLN A 123 22.30 25.70 20.36
C GLN A 123 21.74 25.22 21.72
N PHE A 124 20.70 24.39 21.71
CA PHE A 124 20.17 23.78 22.93
C PHE A 124 21.22 22.89 23.61
N CYS A 125 21.90 22.04 22.86
CA CYS A 125 22.96 21.18 23.37
C CYS A 125 24.13 21.99 23.96
N GLU A 126 24.55 23.08 23.30
CA GLU A 126 25.61 23.97 23.80
C GLU A 126 25.18 24.65 25.12
N ASN A 127 23.96 25.22 25.17
CA ASN A 127 23.43 25.89 26.35
C ASN A 127 23.27 24.97 27.56
N ASN A 128 22.89 23.72 27.32
CA ASN A 128 22.71 22.71 28.37
C ASN A 128 23.97 21.88 28.65
N ARG A 129 25.11 22.23 28.03
CA ARG A 129 26.39 21.51 28.19
C ARG A 129 26.22 20.00 28.00
N ALA A 130 25.56 19.62 26.90
CA ALA A 130 25.36 18.23 26.56
C ALA A 130 26.69 17.55 26.22
N ASP A 131 26.89 16.33 26.73
CA ASP A 131 28.04 15.48 26.43
C ASP A 131 27.77 14.53 25.25
N LEU A 132 26.50 14.21 25.03
CA LEU A 132 26.03 13.32 23.96
C LEU A 132 24.69 13.84 23.41
N LEU A 133 24.58 13.92 22.08
CA LEU A 133 23.30 14.08 21.41
C LEU A 133 22.81 12.71 20.91
N THR A 134 21.63 12.30 21.33
CA THR A 134 20.95 11.10 20.83
C THR A 134 19.84 11.52 19.88
N VAL A 135 19.74 10.86 18.73
CA VAL A 135 18.69 11.08 17.73
C VAL A 135 18.17 9.74 17.23
N ILE A 136 16.93 9.71 16.75
CA ILE A 136 16.38 8.56 16.04
C ILE A 136 16.51 8.83 14.54
N ALA A 137 17.14 7.92 13.79
CA ALA A 137 17.07 7.94 12.34
C ALA A 137 15.73 7.36 11.89
N ARG A 138 14.97 8.11 11.09
CA ARG A 138 13.71 7.63 10.49
C ARG A 138 13.86 7.48 8.99
N HIS A 139 13.71 6.26 8.51
CA HIS A 139 13.54 5.99 7.10
C HIS A 139 12.08 6.22 6.72
N ASN A 140 11.81 7.40 6.15
CA ASN A 140 10.62 7.79 5.39
C ASN A 140 9.26 7.15 5.76
N ASN A 141 8.54 7.81 6.67
CA ASN A 141 7.08 7.89 6.61
C ASN A 141 6.70 9.33 6.27
N PHE A 142 5.90 9.51 5.22
CA PHE A 142 5.42 10.81 4.70
C PHE A 142 4.61 11.65 5.71
N PHE A 143 4.41 11.16 6.94
CA PHE A 143 3.79 11.88 8.06
C PHE A 143 4.58 11.86 9.40
N GLY A 144 5.89 11.60 9.40
CA GLY A 144 6.74 11.78 10.58
C GLY A 144 7.10 13.26 10.83
N ARG A 145 6.78 13.80 12.01
CA ARG A 145 6.81 15.25 12.27
C ARG A 145 8.17 15.83 12.67
N LEU A 146 9.25 15.05 12.82
CA LEU A 146 10.61 15.58 13.02
C LEU A 146 11.73 14.62 12.59
N LEU A 147 12.80 15.22 12.05
CA LEU A 147 14.08 14.66 11.57
C LEU A 147 14.00 13.78 10.31
N HIS A 148 14.05 14.45 9.14
CA HIS A 148 14.30 13.84 7.83
C HIS A 148 15.78 13.44 7.70
N ASP A 149 16.09 12.49 6.80
CA ASP A 149 17.46 12.09 6.41
C ASP A 149 18.43 13.29 6.22
N SER A 150 17.96 14.41 5.69
CA SER A 150 18.77 15.61 5.46
C SER A 150 19.16 16.36 6.74
N ILE A 151 18.36 16.27 7.81
CA ILE A 151 18.62 16.93 9.10
C ILE A 151 19.55 16.09 9.96
N SER A 152 19.31 14.77 10.05
CA SER A 152 20.20 13.86 10.77
C SER A 152 21.61 13.87 10.17
N GLN A 153 21.72 13.93 8.84
CA GLN A 153 23.00 14.14 8.17
C GLN A 153 23.65 15.46 8.55
N ARG A 154 22.91 16.58 8.51
CA ARG A 154 23.45 17.90 8.90
C ARG A 154 23.95 17.92 10.35
N LEU A 155 23.20 17.32 11.28
CA LEU A 155 23.60 17.20 12.68
C LEU A 155 24.90 16.37 12.83
N VAL A 156 24.98 15.23 12.15
CA VAL A 156 26.19 14.36 12.18
C VAL A 156 27.42 15.06 11.60
N PHE A 157 27.25 15.92 10.59
CA PHE A 157 28.38 16.63 9.96
C PHE A 157 28.82 17.88 10.70
N ASN A 158 27.91 18.58 11.37
CA ASN A 158 28.19 19.90 11.93
C ASN A 158 28.31 19.91 13.46
N SER A 159 27.80 18.88 14.14
CA SER A 159 27.87 18.79 15.59
C SER A 159 29.32 18.66 16.09
N LYS A 160 29.62 19.43 17.13
CA LYS A 160 30.86 19.31 17.92
C LYS A 160 30.79 18.20 18.97
N LEU A 161 29.61 17.63 19.18
CA LEU A 161 29.35 16.59 20.17
C LEU A 161 29.30 15.21 19.52
N PRO A 162 29.70 14.14 20.25
CA PRO A 162 29.33 12.78 19.89
C PRO A 162 27.82 12.67 19.65
N ILE A 163 27.45 11.93 18.60
CA ILE A 163 26.05 11.66 18.27
C ILE A 163 25.79 10.16 18.30
N LEU A 164 24.85 9.74 19.15
CA LEU A 164 24.29 8.39 19.13
C LEU A 164 23.05 8.40 18.24
N THR A 165 23.13 7.73 17.10
CA THR A 165 21.98 7.51 16.23
C THR A 165 21.37 6.16 16.55
N LEU A 166 20.10 6.17 16.95
CA LEU A 166 19.27 4.99 17.19
C LEU A 166 18.46 4.69 15.93
N ASP A 167 18.33 3.42 15.59
CA ASP A 167 17.53 2.95 14.46
C ASP A 167 16.16 2.49 14.95
N ASP A 168 15.08 2.96 14.32
CA ASP A 168 13.72 2.52 14.64
C ASP A 168 13.49 1.10 14.11
N SER A 169 13.88 0.10 14.89
CA SER A 169 13.83 -1.32 14.51
C SER A 169 12.43 -1.85 14.17
N SER A 170 11.36 -1.09 14.41
CA SER A 170 10.02 -1.40 13.88
C SER A 170 9.99 -1.41 12.34
N ILE A 171 10.89 -0.65 11.70
CA ILE A 171 11.11 -0.61 10.25
C ILE A 171 11.83 -1.89 9.76
N ASN A 172 12.55 -2.61 10.62
CA ASN A 172 13.32 -3.81 10.22
C ASN A 172 12.51 -5.10 10.23
N GLU A 173 11.48 -5.21 11.06
CA GLU A 173 10.43 -6.23 10.85
C GLU A 173 9.81 -6.03 9.46
N GLU A 174 9.44 -4.79 9.12
CA GLU A 174 8.97 -4.46 7.78
C GLU A 174 10.02 -4.74 6.69
N ARG A 175 11.32 -4.52 6.93
CA ARG A 175 12.40 -4.76 5.94
C ARG A 175 12.67 -6.25 5.68
N SER A 176 12.54 -7.09 6.70
CA SER A 176 12.56 -8.56 6.54
C SER A 176 11.26 -9.10 5.91
N ILE A 177 10.14 -8.41 6.11
CA ILE A 177 8.85 -8.65 5.45
C ILE A 177 8.91 -8.24 3.95
N ARG A 178 9.71 -7.22 3.62
CA ARG A 178 9.82 -6.59 2.28
C ARG A 178 10.39 -7.51 1.18
N ASP A 179 11.27 -8.45 1.52
CA ASP A 179 11.76 -9.48 0.57
C ASP A 179 10.82 -10.70 0.49
N ASN A 180 9.88 -10.82 1.41
CA ASN A 180 8.93 -11.92 1.48
C ASN A 180 7.63 -11.56 0.76
N THR A 181 7.73 -11.36 -0.55
CA THR A 181 6.56 -11.25 -1.44
C THR A 181 6.38 -12.54 -2.22
N ILE A 182 5.13 -12.92 -2.48
CA ILE A 182 4.86 -14.05 -3.38
C ILE A 182 4.68 -13.53 -4.80
N ILE A 183 5.74 -13.60 -5.61
CA ILE A 183 5.70 -13.26 -7.04
C ILE A 183 5.66 -14.49 -7.95
N LYS A 184 5.99 -15.66 -7.43
CA LYS A 184 5.93 -16.97 -8.11
C LYS A 184 5.33 -18.01 -7.17
N THR A 185 4.47 -18.86 -7.70
CA THR A 185 3.82 -19.95 -6.95
C THR A 185 4.44 -21.29 -7.30
N ASP A 186 5.65 -21.55 -6.79
CA ASP A 186 6.30 -22.86 -6.92
C ASP A 186 5.79 -23.81 -5.82
N ILE A 187 4.49 -24.11 -5.86
CA ILE A 187 3.78 -24.89 -4.85
C ILE A 187 3.16 -26.12 -5.50
N GLU A 188 3.44 -27.30 -4.97
CA GLU A 188 2.84 -28.54 -5.44
C GLU A 188 1.37 -28.61 -5.00
N ILE A 189 0.45 -28.65 -5.96
CA ILE A 189 -0.98 -28.77 -5.69
C ILE A 189 -1.46 -30.19 -6.05
N PRO A 190 -1.98 -30.96 -5.08
CA PRO A 190 -2.56 -32.27 -5.33
C PRO A 190 -3.67 -32.23 -6.38
N LYS A 191 -3.70 -33.21 -7.29
CA LYS A 191 -4.72 -33.35 -8.35
C LYS A 191 -4.82 -32.12 -9.28
N ASN A 192 -3.74 -31.35 -9.40
CA ASN A 192 -3.63 -30.27 -10.36
C ASN A 192 -3.72 -30.82 -11.80
N LYS A 193 -4.66 -30.28 -12.59
CA LYS A 193 -4.85 -30.60 -14.01
C LYS A 193 -4.29 -29.52 -14.94
N GLY A 194 -3.90 -28.38 -14.40
CA GLY A 194 -3.39 -27.26 -15.19
C GLY A 194 -3.32 -25.99 -14.37
N VAL A 195 -2.33 -25.17 -14.68
CA VAL A 195 -2.13 -23.85 -14.10
C VAL A 195 -2.24 -22.79 -15.18
N TYR A 196 -2.99 -21.74 -14.90
CA TYR A 196 -3.01 -20.50 -15.66
C TYR A 196 -2.34 -19.40 -14.83
N ASN A 197 -1.21 -18.89 -15.33
CA ASN A 197 -0.49 -17.79 -14.69
C ASN A 197 -0.94 -16.47 -15.31
N GLY A 198 -1.83 -15.77 -14.63
CA GLY A 198 -2.26 -14.43 -15.00
C GLY A 198 -1.27 -13.37 -14.54
N LYS A 199 -1.53 -12.10 -14.90
CA LYS A 199 -0.68 -10.95 -14.52
C LYS A 199 -0.46 -10.86 -13.00
N VAL A 200 -1.51 -11.12 -12.21
CA VAL A 200 -1.50 -10.95 -10.75
C VAL A 200 -1.98 -12.18 -9.95
N ARG A 201 -2.47 -13.22 -10.63
CA ARG A 201 -3.05 -14.41 -10.00
C ARG A 201 -2.57 -15.66 -10.69
N ASP A 202 -2.31 -16.70 -9.91
CA ASP A 202 -2.01 -18.04 -10.41
C ASP A 202 -3.21 -18.95 -10.08
N VAL A 203 -3.82 -19.51 -11.12
CA VAL A 203 -5.10 -20.22 -11.03
C VAL A 203 -4.88 -21.68 -11.37
N PHE A 204 -5.14 -22.56 -10.42
CA PHE A 204 -4.93 -23.99 -10.54
C PHE A 204 -6.26 -24.72 -10.69
N SER A 205 -6.39 -25.52 -11.75
CA SER A 205 -7.54 -26.40 -11.94
C SER A 205 -7.33 -27.69 -11.14
N VAL A 206 -8.16 -27.94 -10.14
CA VAL A 206 -8.02 -29.09 -9.23
C VAL A 206 -9.19 -30.04 -9.42
N GLY A 207 -8.89 -31.30 -9.77
CA GLY A 207 -9.93 -32.29 -10.02
C GLY A 207 -10.81 -31.93 -11.23
N ASN A 208 -12.13 -32.14 -11.13
CA ASN A 208 -13.06 -31.83 -12.23
C ASN A 208 -13.61 -30.41 -12.14
N ASP A 209 -13.98 -29.98 -10.93
CA ASP A 209 -14.90 -28.85 -10.75
C ASP A 209 -14.32 -27.71 -9.89
N LEU A 210 -13.09 -27.80 -9.41
CA LEU A 210 -12.51 -26.78 -8.53
C LEU A 210 -11.42 -25.95 -9.18
N LEU A 211 -11.35 -24.70 -8.72
CA LEU A 211 -10.24 -23.78 -8.91
C LEU A 211 -9.64 -23.42 -7.56
N VAL A 212 -8.32 -23.46 -7.47
CA VAL A 212 -7.55 -22.84 -6.40
C VAL A 212 -6.91 -21.58 -6.98
N MET A 213 -7.33 -20.42 -6.50
CA MET A 213 -6.82 -19.13 -6.94
C MET A 213 -5.85 -18.58 -5.90
N ILE A 214 -4.59 -18.46 -6.29
CA ILE A 214 -3.56 -17.80 -5.48
C ILE A 214 -3.40 -16.37 -5.99
N VAL A 215 -3.74 -15.40 -5.15
CA VAL A 215 -3.54 -13.98 -5.46
C VAL A 215 -2.14 -13.57 -5.00
N THR A 216 -1.32 -13.21 -5.99
CA THR A 216 0.10 -12.90 -5.78
C THR A 216 0.31 -11.43 -5.44
N ASP A 217 1.51 -11.11 -4.99
CA ASP A 217 1.95 -9.73 -4.74
C ASP A 217 2.42 -9.03 -6.02
N ARG A 218 2.29 -9.68 -7.19
CA ARG A 218 2.55 -9.04 -8.47
C ARG A 218 1.58 -7.90 -8.71
N ILE A 219 2.10 -6.85 -9.35
CA ILE A 219 1.32 -5.72 -9.83
C ILE A 219 1.67 -5.47 -11.30
N SER A 220 0.67 -5.09 -12.09
CA SER A 220 0.86 -4.77 -13.51
C SER A 220 0.35 -3.37 -13.83
N CYS A 221 1.01 -2.73 -14.78
CA CYS A 221 0.63 -1.44 -15.32
C CYS A 221 1.04 -1.35 -16.80
N PHE A 222 0.20 -0.73 -17.64
CA PHE A 222 0.40 -0.69 -19.10
C PHE A 222 0.67 -2.08 -19.70
N ASP A 223 -0.07 -3.07 -19.20
CA ASP A 223 0.04 -4.48 -19.59
C ASP A 223 1.38 -5.18 -19.32
N VAL A 224 2.28 -4.52 -18.59
CA VAL A 224 3.55 -5.08 -18.13
C VAL A 224 3.47 -5.41 -16.64
N VAL A 225 3.91 -6.62 -16.27
CA VAL A 225 4.08 -7.01 -14.86
C VAL A 225 5.37 -6.38 -14.34
N LEU A 226 5.28 -5.64 -13.24
CA LEU A 226 6.45 -4.98 -12.64
C LEU A 226 7.35 -6.00 -11.93
N PRO A 227 8.68 -5.77 -11.90
CA PRO A 227 9.64 -6.76 -11.42
C PRO A 227 9.59 -6.98 -9.90
N LYS A 228 9.09 -5.99 -9.14
CA LYS A 228 9.05 -6.02 -7.68
C LYS A 228 7.62 -6.24 -7.18
N GLY A 229 7.45 -7.22 -6.29
CA GLY A 229 6.18 -7.47 -5.62
C GLY A 229 5.80 -6.33 -4.67
N ILE A 230 4.50 -6.12 -4.48
CA ILE A 230 3.96 -5.21 -3.49
C ILE A 230 3.55 -6.04 -2.27
N PRO A 231 4.25 -5.91 -1.11
CA PRO A 231 3.90 -6.67 0.09
C PRO A 231 2.43 -6.55 0.44
N TYR A 232 1.83 -7.68 0.83
CA TYR A 232 0.42 -7.79 1.24
C TYR A 232 -0.62 -7.46 0.17
N LYS A 233 -0.24 -7.07 -1.05
CA LYS A 233 -1.20 -6.79 -2.12
C LYS A 233 -2.09 -7.99 -2.40
N GLY A 234 -1.48 -9.18 -2.53
CA GLY A 234 -2.24 -10.40 -2.83
C GLY A 234 -3.25 -10.70 -1.72
N GLN A 235 -2.87 -10.47 -0.47
CA GLN A 235 -3.74 -10.63 0.68
C GLN A 235 -4.92 -9.65 0.65
N VAL A 236 -4.63 -8.34 0.50
CA VAL A 236 -5.66 -7.30 0.43
C VAL A 236 -6.68 -7.62 -0.66
N ILE A 237 -6.20 -7.94 -1.86
CA ILE A 237 -7.06 -8.21 -3.01
C ILE A 237 -7.94 -9.43 -2.75
N ASN A 238 -7.36 -10.53 -2.28
CA ASN A 238 -8.10 -11.76 -2.02
C ASN A 238 -9.18 -11.57 -0.93
N GLN A 239 -8.83 -10.91 0.18
CA GLN A 239 -9.76 -10.67 1.27
C GLN A 239 -10.86 -9.66 0.91
N LEU A 240 -10.54 -8.61 0.15
CA LEU A 240 -11.54 -7.64 -0.30
C LEU A 240 -12.49 -8.27 -1.33
N ALA A 241 -11.96 -9.06 -2.27
CA ALA A 241 -12.77 -9.82 -3.21
C ALA A 241 -13.70 -10.79 -2.48
N THR A 242 -13.18 -11.53 -1.48
CA THR A 242 -13.98 -12.42 -0.62
C THR A 242 -15.13 -11.67 0.03
N TYR A 243 -14.85 -10.53 0.68
CA TYR A 243 -15.85 -9.69 1.32
C TYR A 243 -16.97 -9.30 0.35
N PHE A 244 -16.65 -8.76 -0.84
CA PHE A 244 -17.68 -8.32 -1.78
C PHE A 244 -18.44 -9.47 -2.44
N LEU A 245 -17.79 -10.60 -2.70
CA LEU A 245 -18.48 -11.80 -3.19
C LEU A 245 -19.53 -12.24 -2.17
N GLU A 246 -19.18 -12.33 -0.88
CA GLU A 246 -20.11 -12.64 0.21
C GLU A 246 -21.24 -11.59 0.34
N GLN A 247 -20.93 -10.29 0.23
CA GLN A 247 -21.92 -9.21 0.29
C GLN A 247 -22.87 -9.17 -0.91
N THR A 248 -22.66 -9.98 -1.94
CA THR A 248 -23.44 -9.97 -3.19
C THR A 248 -24.04 -11.32 -3.57
N GLU A 249 -23.89 -12.34 -2.72
CA GLU A 249 -24.47 -13.68 -2.94
C GLU A 249 -25.99 -13.66 -3.10
N ASP A 250 -26.69 -12.68 -2.50
CA ASP A 250 -28.13 -12.52 -2.64
C ASP A 250 -28.58 -12.01 -4.02
N ILE A 251 -27.64 -11.47 -4.82
CA ILE A 251 -27.89 -10.90 -6.14
C ILE A 251 -27.67 -11.95 -7.23
N VAL A 252 -26.56 -12.68 -7.15
CA VAL A 252 -26.13 -13.70 -8.11
C VAL A 252 -25.23 -14.70 -7.37
N PRO A 253 -25.38 -16.03 -7.60
CA PRO A 253 -24.43 -16.98 -7.03
C PRO A 253 -23.03 -16.68 -7.58
N ASN A 254 -22.00 -17.00 -6.79
CA ASN A 254 -20.63 -16.71 -7.17
C ASN A 254 -19.73 -17.94 -7.01
N TRP A 255 -18.55 -17.88 -7.63
CA TRP A 255 -17.65 -19.02 -7.70
C TRP A 255 -17.02 -19.41 -6.36
N LEU A 256 -16.95 -18.51 -5.38
CA LEU A 256 -16.23 -18.72 -4.13
C LEU A 256 -16.89 -19.81 -3.29
N ILE A 257 -16.10 -20.79 -2.85
CA ILE A 257 -16.51 -21.78 -1.85
C ILE A 257 -15.92 -21.42 -0.50
N LYS A 258 -14.63 -21.06 -0.47
CA LYS A 258 -13.93 -20.76 0.78
C LYS A 258 -12.65 -19.96 0.57
N ASN A 259 -12.43 -18.96 1.41
CA ASN A 259 -11.12 -18.37 1.67
C ASN A 259 -10.36 -19.26 2.67
N ILE A 260 -9.27 -19.89 2.24
CA ILE A 260 -8.51 -20.88 3.05
C ILE A 260 -7.18 -20.31 3.55
N ASP A 261 -6.78 -19.17 3.01
CA ASP A 261 -5.55 -18.48 3.32
C ASP A 261 -5.74 -17.00 2.95
N PRO A 262 -5.13 -16.05 3.67
CA PRO A 262 -5.09 -14.64 3.29
C PRO A 262 -4.88 -14.37 1.79
N ASN A 263 -4.09 -15.18 1.08
CA ASN A 263 -3.81 -15.07 -0.35
C ASN A 263 -4.55 -16.09 -1.23
N VAL A 264 -5.33 -17.02 -0.68
CA VAL A 264 -5.91 -18.13 -1.44
C VAL A 264 -7.41 -18.31 -1.21
N SER A 265 -8.13 -18.34 -2.33
CA SER A 265 -9.53 -18.69 -2.39
C SER A 265 -9.72 -19.95 -3.23
N VAL A 266 -10.63 -20.82 -2.79
CA VAL A 266 -11.05 -22.02 -3.51
C VAL A 266 -12.49 -21.85 -3.94
N GLY A 267 -12.80 -22.26 -5.17
CA GLY A 267 -14.13 -22.08 -5.72
C GLY A 267 -14.45 -22.99 -6.90
N TYR A 268 -15.64 -22.84 -7.48
CA TYR A 268 -16.13 -23.60 -8.62
C TYR A 268 -15.43 -23.19 -9.91
N ARG A 269 -15.06 -24.19 -10.71
CA ARG A 269 -14.57 -24.02 -12.07
C ARG A 269 -15.73 -23.74 -13.02
N CYS A 270 -16.03 -22.46 -13.20
CA CYS A 270 -17.04 -22.00 -14.15
C CYS A 270 -16.46 -21.90 -15.58
N GLN A 271 -17.32 -22.03 -16.59
CA GLN A 271 -17.01 -21.73 -17.98
C GLN A 271 -17.21 -20.22 -18.24
N PRO A 272 -16.15 -19.41 -18.40
CA PRO A 272 -16.29 -17.96 -18.50
C PRO A 272 -16.95 -17.52 -19.80
N PHE A 273 -17.78 -16.48 -19.73
CA PHE A 273 -18.17 -15.71 -20.91
C PHE A 273 -16.96 -14.91 -21.39
N GLN A 274 -16.75 -14.83 -22.70
CA GLN A 274 -15.59 -14.12 -23.30
C GLN A 274 -15.83 -12.61 -23.44
N ILE A 275 -16.51 -12.03 -22.45
CA ILE A 275 -16.79 -10.60 -22.36
C ILE A 275 -16.59 -10.12 -20.92
N GLU A 276 -16.13 -8.89 -20.77
CA GLU A 276 -16.04 -8.22 -19.48
C GLU A 276 -17.11 -7.12 -19.41
N MET A 277 -17.89 -7.12 -18.33
CA MET A 277 -18.98 -6.17 -18.13
C MET A 277 -18.48 -5.01 -17.28
N ILE A 278 -17.98 -3.95 -17.92
CA ILE A 278 -17.53 -2.73 -17.22
C ILE A 278 -18.73 -1.83 -16.99
N VAL A 279 -19.02 -1.51 -15.73
CA VAL A 279 -20.07 -0.56 -15.34
C VAL A 279 -19.42 0.75 -14.90
N ARG A 280 -19.93 1.87 -15.42
CA ARG A 280 -19.40 3.22 -15.14
C ARG A 280 -20.50 4.10 -14.56
N GLY A 281 -20.26 4.66 -13.38
CA GLY A 281 -21.10 5.69 -12.78
C GLY A 281 -20.63 7.12 -13.08
N TYR A 282 -19.36 7.26 -13.50
CA TYR A 282 -18.69 8.55 -13.70
C TYR A 282 -17.84 8.52 -14.98
N LEU A 283 -17.64 9.67 -15.60
CA LEU A 283 -16.85 9.81 -16.82
C LEU A 283 -15.36 9.93 -16.50
N ALA A 284 -14.67 8.80 -16.32
CA ALA A 284 -13.26 8.75 -15.96
C ALA A 284 -12.45 7.77 -16.84
N GLY A 285 -11.12 7.88 -16.78
CA GLY A 285 -10.20 6.95 -17.42
C GLY A 285 -10.42 6.83 -18.93
N HIS A 286 -10.57 5.59 -19.43
CA HIS A 286 -10.78 5.32 -20.86
C HIS A 286 -11.99 6.05 -21.44
N ALA A 287 -13.11 6.05 -20.71
CA ALA A 287 -14.34 6.70 -21.17
C ALA A 287 -14.16 8.22 -21.33
N TRP A 288 -13.44 8.86 -20.40
CA TRP A 288 -13.10 10.28 -20.52
C TRP A 288 -12.17 10.55 -21.72
N ARG A 289 -11.12 9.74 -21.91
CA ARG A 289 -10.19 9.93 -23.04
C ARG A 289 -10.93 9.91 -24.37
N GLU A 290 -11.77 8.91 -24.60
CA GLU A 290 -12.58 8.80 -25.82
C GLU A 290 -13.53 10.01 -25.97
N TYR A 291 -14.18 10.43 -24.88
CA TYR A 291 -15.08 11.58 -24.88
C TYR A 291 -14.34 12.89 -25.20
N SER A 292 -13.16 13.09 -24.63
CA SER A 292 -12.31 14.26 -24.86
C SER A 292 -11.81 14.35 -26.30
N HIS A 293 -11.65 13.21 -26.98
CA HIS A 293 -11.36 13.14 -28.42
C HIS A 293 -12.59 13.34 -29.32
N GLY A 294 -13.74 13.70 -28.76
CA GLY A 294 -14.95 14.01 -29.51
C GLY A 294 -15.91 12.84 -29.69
N LYS A 295 -15.61 11.65 -29.16
CA LYS A 295 -16.55 10.52 -29.19
C LYS A 295 -17.74 10.82 -28.27
N ARG A 296 -18.96 10.56 -28.75
CA ARG A 296 -20.20 10.74 -27.98
C ARG A 296 -21.01 9.46 -27.85
N THR A 297 -20.49 8.35 -28.37
CA THR A 297 -21.06 7.02 -28.23
C THR A 297 -19.96 6.06 -27.81
N LEU A 298 -20.14 5.38 -26.67
CA LEU A 298 -19.19 4.41 -26.15
C LEU A 298 -19.90 3.05 -26.00
N CYS A 299 -19.39 2.01 -26.66
CA CYS A 299 -20.01 0.68 -26.71
C CYS A 299 -21.51 0.69 -27.08
N GLY A 300 -21.92 1.57 -28.01
CA GLY A 300 -23.32 1.74 -28.41
C GLY A 300 -24.15 2.69 -27.52
N VAL A 301 -23.63 3.10 -26.37
CA VAL A 301 -24.32 4.00 -25.43
C VAL A 301 -23.98 5.46 -25.73
N LYS A 302 -25.00 6.29 -25.98
CA LYS A 302 -24.84 7.74 -26.17
C LYS A 302 -24.53 8.44 -24.84
N LEU A 303 -23.51 9.28 -24.83
CA LEU A 303 -23.12 10.11 -23.70
C LEU A 303 -23.71 11.53 -23.86
N PRO A 304 -24.18 12.16 -22.76
CA PRO A 304 -24.59 13.56 -22.78
C PRO A 304 -23.50 14.51 -23.30
N GLU A 305 -23.92 15.63 -23.88
CA GLU A 305 -23.01 16.73 -24.23
C GLU A 305 -22.58 17.52 -22.99
N GLY A 306 -21.43 18.19 -23.09
CA GLY A 306 -20.94 19.13 -22.07
C GLY A 306 -20.37 18.49 -20.81
N LEU A 307 -20.12 17.17 -20.79
CA LEU A 307 -19.50 16.50 -19.63
C LEU A 307 -18.02 16.87 -19.51
N ARG A 308 -17.55 16.96 -18.26
CA ARG A 308 -16.15 17.15 -17.87
C ARG A 308 -15.58 15.85 -17.31
N GLU A 309 -14.25 15.78 -17.21
CA GLU A 309 -13.57 14.65 -16.57
C GLU A 309 -14.10 14.46 -15.16
N ASN A 310 -14.40 13.22 -14.79
CA ASN A 310 -14.93 12.80 -13.49
C ASN A 310 -16.39 13.22 -13.20
N ASP A 311 -17.12 13.80 -14.15
CA ASP A 311 -18.55 14.08 -13.94
C ASP A 311 -19.35 12.79 -13.69
N LYS A 312 -20.32 12.86 -12.77
CA LYS A 312 -21.29 11.79 -12.55
C LYS A 312 -22.19 11.63 -13.78
N LEU A 313 -22.35 10.40 -14.26
CA LEU A 313 -23.27 10.10 -15.36
C LEU A 313 -24.72 10.14 -14.87
N PRO A 314 -25.69 10.53 -15.72
CA PRO A 314 -27.11 10.58 -15.32
C PRO A 314 -27.65 9.23 -14.84
N LYS A 315 -27.11 8.14 -15.38
CA LYS A 315 -27.32 6.77 -14.94
C LYS A 315 -26.04 5.96 -15.20
N PRO A 316 -25.76 4.90 -14.43
CA PRO A 316 -24.68 3.99 -14.76
C PRO A 316 -24.86 3.41 -16.16
N ILE A 317 -23.75 3.26 -16.88
CA ILE A 317 -23.72 2.69 -18.23
C ILE A 317 -22.84 1.45 -18.23
N ILE A 318 -23.13 0.52 -19.14
CA ILE A 318 -22.31 -0.67 -19.37
C ILE A 318 -21.50 -0.43 -20.64
N THR A 319 -20.19 -0.63 -20.56
CA THR A 319 -19.27 -0.53 -21.69
C THR A 319 -18.46 -1.82 -21.80
N PRO A 320 -19.02 -2.87 -22.40
CA PRO A 320 -18.37 -4.17 -22.43
C PRO A 320 -17.07 -4.15 -23.24
N THR A 321 -16.17 -5.06 -22.90
CA THR A 321 -14.97 -5.36 -23.69
C THR A 321 -14.91 -6.85 -24.04
N THR A 322 -14.28 -7.19 -25.18
CA THR A 322 -13.91 -8.58 -25.48
C THR A 322 -12.61 -8.93 -24.76
N LYS A 323 -12.48 -10.20 -24.36
CA LYS A 323 -11.24 -10.72 -23.78
C LYS A 323 -10.33 -11.20 -24.91
N ALA A 324 -9.26 -10.47 -25.21
CA ALA A 324 -8.31 -10.89 -26.25
C ALA A 324 -7.32 -11.92 -25.67
N GLU A 325 -7.06 -13.02 -26.38
CA GLU A 325 -6.00 -13.97 -25.99
C GLU A 325 -4.60 -13.35 -26.11
N ILE A 326 -4.42 -12.42 -27.06
CA ILE A 326 -3.20 -11.67 -27.32
C ILE A 326 -3.61 -10.24 -27.72
N GLY A 327 -3.14 -9.23 -27.01
CA GLY A 327 -3.47 -7.81 -27.27
C GLY A 327 -4.16 -7.14 -26.08
N HIS A 328 -4.86 -6.04 -26.36
CA HIS A 328 -5.66 -5.31 -25.37
C HIS A 328 -7.14 -5.68 -25.53
N ASP A 329 -7.90 -5.63 -24.43
CA ASP A 329 -9.36 -5.80 -24.48
C ASP A 329 -9.98 -4.67 -25.32
N GLU A 330 -10.91 -5.02 -26.22
CA GLU A 330 -11.51 -4.07 -27.17
C GLU A 330 -12.95 -3.71 -26.77
N ASP A 331 -13.30 -2.43 -26.82
CA ASP A 331 -14.66 -1.94 -26.62
C ASP A 331 -15.63 -2.61 -27.62
N ILE A 332 -16.68 -3.27 -27.12
CA ILE A 332 -17.70 -3.92 -27.96
C ILE A 332 -19.11 -3.50 -27.52
N SER A 333 -20.00 -3.27 -28.49
CA SER A 333 -21.40 -2.91 -28.22
C SER A 333 -22.26 -4.15 -27.92
N LYS A 334 -23.36 -3.95 -27.20
CA LYS A 334 -24.40 -4.98 -27.01
C LYS A 334 -24.85 -5.58 -28.33
N GLU A 335 -25.11 -4.73 -29.32
CA GLU A 335 -25.58 -5.15 -30.65
C GLU A 335 -24.57 -6.08 -31.32
N GLU A 336 -23.28 -5.76 -31.23
CA GLU A 336 -22.22 -6.55 -31.84
C GLU A 336 -21.97 -7.88 -31.07
N ILE A 337 -22.03 -7.87 -29.74
CA ILE A 337 -21.97 -9.11 -28.92
C ILE A 337 -23.05 -10.11 -29.36
N LEU A 338 -24.29 -9.64 -29.51
CA LEU A 338 -25.42 -10.49 -29.90
C LEU A 338 -25.31 -10.96 -31.35
N LYS A 339 -24.86 -10.07 -32.24
CA LYS A 339 -24.67 -10.38 -33.67
C LYS A 339 -23.56 -11.43 -33.87
N GLN A 340 -22.46 -11.33 -33.12
CA GLN A 340 -21.37 -12.31 -33.14
C GLN A 340 -21.68 -13.58 -32.34
N LYS A 341 -22.81 -13.63 -31.63
CA LYS A 341 -23.23 -14.75 -30.77
C LYS A 341 -22.17 -15.10 -29.69
N LEU A 342 -21.44 -14.10 -29.20
CA LEU A 342 -20.50 -14.29 -28.09
C LEU A 342 -21.25 -14.66 -26.81
N VAL A 343 -22.46 -14.13 -26.65
CA VAL A 343 -23.39 -14.42 -25.55
C VAL A 343 -24.81 -14.50 -26.15
N SER A 344 -25.65 -15.40 -25.63
CA SER A 344 -27.07 -15.44 -26.02
C SER A 344 -27.80 -14.17 -25.57
N LYS A 345 -28.94 -13.86 -26.18
CA LYS A 345 -29.70 -12.66 -25.80
C LYS A 345 -30.20 -12.76 -24.36
N GLU A 346 -30.70 -13.94 -24.01
CA GLU A 346 -31.25 -14.24 -22.69
C GLU A 346 -30.17 -14.16 -21.61
N ASP A 347 -28.98 -14.74 -21.87
CA ASP A 347 -27.86 -14.62 -20.94
C ASP A 347 -27.42 -13.15 -20.81
N TYR A 348 -27.27 -12.43 -21.93
CA TYR A 348 -26.78 -11.05 -21.89
C TYR A 348 -27.69 -10.11 -21.10
N GLU A 349 -29.02 -10.26 -21.23
CA GLU A 349 -29.99 -9.50 -20.43
C GLU A 349 -29.84 -9.76 -18.93
N LEU A 350 -29.54 -11.00 -18.53
CA LEU A 350 -29.21 -11.35 -17.14
C LEU A 350 -27.87 -10.74 -16.71
N LEU A 351 -26.84 -10.80 -17.56
CA LEU A 351 -25.53 -10.20 -17.26
C LEU A 351 -25.64 -8.69 -17.03
N GLU A 352 -26.42 -7.97 -17.85
CA GLU A 352 -26.66 -6.53 -17.65
C GLU A 352 -27.36 -6.26 -16.31
N LYS A 353 -28.41 -7.05 -16.00
CA LYS A 353 -29.15 -6.93 -14.75
C LYS A 353 -28.25 -7.16 -13.54
N TYR A 354 -27.45 -8.22 -13.55
CA TYR A 354 -26.53 -8.53 -12.46
C TYR A 354 -25.44 -7.48 -12.33
N ALA A 355 -24.79 -7.09 -13.43
CA ALA A 355 -23.72 -6.08 -13.40
C ALA A 355 -24.20 -4.74 -12.79
N LEU A 356 -25.40 -4.28 -13.16
CA LEU A 356 -25.98 -3.05 -12.60
C LEU A 356 -26.35 -3.19 -11.12
N ALA A 357 -26.94 -4.32 -10.72
CA ALA A 357 -27.30 -4.57 -9.32
C ALA A 357 -26.05 -4.70 -8.41
N LEU A 358 -25.01 -5.38 -8.90
CA LEU A 358 -23.70 -5.46 -8.24
C LEU A 358 -23.07 -4.06 -8.11
N PHE A 359 -23.15 -3.24 -9.17
CA PHE A 359 -22.60 -1.89 -9.15
C PHE A 359 -23.35 -1.00 -8.15
N GLU A 360 -24.66 -1.14 -8.06
CA GLU A 360 -25.49 -0.44 -7.08
C GLU A 360 -25.13 -0.85 -5.64
N ARG A 361 -24.99 -2.15 -5.36
CA ARG A 361 -24.54 -2.64 -4.03
C ARG A 361 -23.16 -2.09 -3.68
N GLY A 362 -22.19 -2.17 -4.60
CA GLY A 362 -20.85 -1.61 -4.40
C GLY A 362 -20.85 -0.10 -4.20
N THR A 363 -21.70 0.63 -4.93
CA THR A 363 -21.87 2.08 -4.78
C THR A 363 -22.40 2.43 -3.40
N LYS A 364 -23.37 1.66 -2.87
CA LYS A 364 -23.92 1.87 -1.53
C LYS A 364 -22.87 1.65 -0.45
N ILE A 365 -22.15 0.52 -0.50
CA ILE A 365 -21.08 0.20 0.47
C ILE A 365 -19.97 1.26 0.42
N ALA A 366 -19.55 1.69 -0.78
CA ALA A 366 -18.56 2.74 -0.92
C ALA A 366 -19.03 4.06 -0.28
N ALA A 367 -20.28 4.46 -0.55
CA ALA A 367 -20.84 5.71 -0.03
C ALA A 367 -20.95 5.71 1.50
N GLU A 368 -21.36 4.59 2.11
CA GLU A 368 -21.40 4.41 3.57
C GLU A 368 -20.02 4.62 4.22
N ASN A 369 -18.95 4.32 3.47
CA ASN A 369 -17.55 4.43 3.91
C ASN A 369 -16.82 5.66 3.35
N GLY A 370 -17.55 6.68 2.88
CA GLY A 370 -16.96 7.95 2.43
C GLY A 370 -16.23 7.89 1.08
N LEU A 371 -16.48 6.86 0.29
CA LEU A 371 -15.94 6.67 -1.06
C LEU A 371 -17.03 6.75 -2.13
N ILE A 372 -16.60 7.00 -3.36
CA ILE A 372 -17.42 6.99 -4.57
C ILE A 372 -16.89 5.87 -5.45
N LEU A 373 -17.71 4.86 -5.75
CA LEU A 373 -17.39 3.87 -6.78
C LEU A 373 -17.59 4.51 -8.16
N VAL A 374 -16.48 4.69 -8.89
CA VAL A 374 -16.43 5.42 -10.16
C VAL A 374 -16.80 4.49 -11.32
N ASP A 375 -16.09 3.37 -11.41
CA ASP A 375 -16.31 2.28 -12.34
C ASP A 375 -15.75 0.97 -11.77
N THR A 376 -16.24 -0.15 -12.28
CA THR A 376 -15.74 -1.50 -11.96
C THR A 376 -15.96 -2.44 -13.12
N LYS A 377 -15.17 -3.52 -13.15
CA LYS A 377 -15.30 -4.62 -14.10
C LYS A 377 -15.93 -5.85 -13.43
N TYR A 378 -16.83 -6.52 -14.13
CA TYR A 378 -17.39 -7.82 -13.74
C TYR A 378 -17.09 -8.87 -14.79
N GLU A 379 -16.79 -10.09 -14.34
CA GLU A 379 -16.70 -11.28 -15.18
C GLU A 379 -17.73 -12.30 -14.70
N PHE A 380 -18.33 -13.02 -15.64
CA PHE A 380 -19.32 -14.06 -15.35
C PHE A 380 -18.95 -15.35 -16.05
N GLY A 381 -19.46 -16.47 -15.53
CA GLY A 381 -19.32 -17.77 -16.18
C GLY A 381 -20.53 -18.66 -15.93
N LYS A 382 -20.67 -19.71 -16.72
CA LYS A 382 -21.66 -20.76 -16.47
C LYS A 382 -21.08 -21.84 -15.59
N TYR A 383 -21.86 -22.28 -14.62
CA TYR A 383 -21.61 -23.52 -13.89
C TYR A 383 -22.84 -24.42 -14.03
N LYS A 384 -22.91 -25.52 -13.27
CA LYS A 384 -23.96 -26.55 -13.29
C LYS A 384 -25.34 -26.06 -13.77
N ASP A 385 -25.98 -26.88 -14.60
CA ASP A 385 -27.31 -26.58 -15.19
C ASP A 385 -27.36 -25.27 -16.01
N ASN A 386 -26.21 -24.83 -16.54
CA ASN A 386 -26.05 -23.57 -17.29
C ASN A 386 -26.39 -22.30 -16.49
N GLU A 387 -26.38 -22.37 -15.15
CA GLU A 387 -26.60 -21.22 -14.29
C GLU A 387 -25.42 -20.24 -14.35
N ILE A 388 -25.73 -18.93 -14.31
CA ILE A 388 -24.74 -17.85 -14.36
C ILE A 388 -24.19 -17.59 -12.96
N TYR A 389 -22.87 -17.63 -12.84
CA TYR A 389 -22.12 -17.33 -11.64
C TYR A 389 -21.30 -16.06 -11.87
N LEU A 390 -21.23 -15.22 -10.84
CA LEU A 390 -20.20 -14.19 -10.74
C LEU A 390 -18.85 -14.87 -10.50
N ILE A 391 -17.87 -14.54 -11.33
CA ILE A 391 -16.50 -15.08 -11.23
C ILE A 391 -15.51 -13.95 -11.00
N ASP A 392 -14.23 -14.30 -10.86
CA ASP A 392 -13.15 -13.33 -10.67
C ASP A 392 -13.29 -12.54 -9.35
N GLU A 393 -12.58 -11.43 -9.22
CA GLU A 393 -12.59 -10.44 -8.17
C GLU A 393 -13.54 -9.29 -8.53
N ILE A 394 -14.21 -8.72 -7.53
CA ILE A 394 -15.06 -7.54 -7.71
C ILE A 394 -14.72 -6.48 -6.68
N HIS A 395 -14.91 -5.21 -7.07
CA HIS A 395 -14.81 -4.07 -6.15
C HIS A 395 -13.44 -3.88 -5.48
N THR A 396 -12.37 -4.42 -6.08
CA THR A 396 -10.99 -4.31 -5.59
C THR A 396 -10.25 -3.11 -6.21
N PRO A 397 -9.10 -2.65 -5.68
CA PRO A 397 -8.29 -1.62 -6.33
C PRO A 397 -7.82 -2.01 -7.75
N ASP A 398 -7.78 -3.31 -8.06
CA ASP A 398 -7.33 -3.83 -9.34
C ASP A 398 -8.47 -3.85 -10.38
N SER A 399 -9.72 -4.03 -9.95
CA SER A 399 -10.91 -4.09 -10.81
C SER A 399 -11.76 -2.81 -10.82
N SER A 400 -11.53 -1.88 -9.88
CA SER A 400 -12.37 -0.70 -9.65
C SER A 400 -11.59 0.59 -9.45
N ARG A 401 -12.27 1.71 -9.67
CA ARG A 401 -11.81 3.05 -9.30
C ARG A 401 -12.68 3.63 -8.19
N TYR A 402 -12.04 4.16 -7.15
CA TYR A 402 -12.71 4.86 -6.06
C TYR A 402 -12.21 6.29 -5.94
N PHE A 403 -13.13 7.24 -5.77
CA PHE A 403 -12.80 8.60 -5.33
C PHE A 403 -13.16 8.79 -3.86
N PHE A 404 -12.44 9.68 -3.19
CA PHE A 404 -12.90 10.17 -1.88
C PHE A 404 -14.07 11.12 -2.08
N THR A 405 -15.17 10.87 -1.37
CA THR A 405 -16.33 11.77 -1.35
C THR A 405 -15.94 13.16 -0.83
N LYS A 406 -15.07 13.20 0.19
CA LYS A 406 -14.60 14.46 0.78
C LYS A 406 -13.81 15.29 -0.24
N GLY A 407 -14.34 16.48 -0.54
CA GLY A 407 -13.78 17.45 -1.48
C GLY A 407 -13.91 17.05 -2.95
N TYR A 408 -14.75 16.05 -3.30
CA TYR A 408 -15.00 15.69 -4.69
C TYR A 408 -15.59 16.87 -5.47
N ASP A 409 -16.66 17.47 -4.94
CA ASP A 409 -17.36 18.60 -5.59
C ASP A 409 -16.45 19.82 -5.74
N GLU A 410 -15.71 20.18 -4.69
CA GLU A 410 -14.75 21.30 -4.70
C GLU A 410 -13.72 21.13 -5.83
N ARG A 411 -13.08 19.96 -5.91
CA ARG A 411 -12.10 19.64 -6.96
C ARG A 411 -12.74 19.65 -8.35
N GLN A 412 -13.98 19.18 -8.46
CA GLN A 412 -14.74 19.15 -9.71
C GLN A 412 -15.08 20.56 -10.20
N GLU A 413 -15.39 21.48 -9.30
CA GLU A 413 -15.68 22.88 -9.62
C GLU A 413 -14.45 23.62 -10.16
N VAL A 414 -13.29 23.43 -9.52
CA VAL A 414 -12.03 24.12 -9.90
C VAL A 414 -11.23 23.38 -10.98
N GLY A 415 -11.66 22.19 -11.41
CA GLY A 415 -10.96 21.39 -12.42
C GLY A 415 -9.68 20.72 -11.92
N GLU A 416 -9.60 20.43 -10.62
CA GLU A 416 -8.47 19.72 -10.01
C GLU A 416 -8.61 18.20 -10.14
N LYS A 417 -7.47 17.49 -10.11
CA LYS A 417 -7.44 16.03 -10.10
C LYS A 417 -8.13 15.46 -8.87
N GLN A 418 -9.01 14.49 -9.07
CA GLN A 418 -9.70 13.82 -7.97
C GLN A 418 -8.73 12.99 -7.11
N LYS A 419 -8.96 13.00 -5.79
CA LYS A 419 -8.28 12.09 -4.87
C LYS A 419 -8.90 10.71 -5.02
N GLN A 420 -8.07 9.71 -5.34
CA GLN A 420 -8.53 8.39 -5.70
C GLN A 420 -7.73 7.26 -5.05
N LEU A 421 -8.42 6.16 -4.79
CA LEU A 421 -7.88 4.87 -4.38
C LEU A 421 -8.10 3.89 -5.54
N SER A 422 -7.11 3.81 -6.43
CA SER A 422 -7.12 2.94 -7.60
C SER A 422 -5.69 2.70 -8.06
N LYS A 423 -5.46 1.86 -9.08
CA LYS A 423 -4.14 1.73 -9.72
C LYS A 423 -3.62 3.02 -10.38
N GLU A 424 -4.40 4.09 -10.48
CA GLU A 424 -4.02 5.27 -11.25
C GLU A 424 -2.77 5.97 -10.71
N PHE A 425 -2.55 6.00 -9.40
CA PHE A 425 -1.34 6.62 -8.84
C PHE A 425 -0.06 5.91 -9.27
N LEU A 426 -0.10 4.58 -9.46
CA LEU A 426 1.03 3.82 -9.98
C LEU A 426 1.24 4.15 -11.46
N ARG A 427 0.16 4.34 -12.23
CA ARG A 427 0.24 4.78 -13.63
C ARG A 427 0.92 6.15 -13.73
N GLU A 428 0.46 7.10 -12.93
CA GLU A 428 1.00 8.46 -12.88
C GLU A 428 2.48 8.47 -12.49
N TRP A 429 2.85 7.75 -11.42
CA TRP A 429 4.24 7.64 -11.00
C TRP A 429 5.13 7.03 -12.08
N LEU A 430 4.68 5.98 -12.77
CA LEU A 430 5.43 5.39 -13.88
C LEU A 430 5.61 6.37 -15.04
N ILE A 431 4.56 7.11 -15.41
CA ILE A 431 4.62 8.13 -16.48
C ILE A 431 5.60 9.25 -16.11
N GLU A 432 5.54 9.75 -14.87
CA GLU A 432 6.47 10.77 -14.36
C GLU A 432 7.93 10.29 -14.36
N ASN A 433 8.14 8.98 -14.23
CA ASN A 433 9.45 8.34 -14.29
C ASN A 433 9.77 7.73 -15.67
N GLY A 434 9.06 8.18 -16.72
CA GLY A 434 9.41 7.89 -18.12
C GLY A 434 8.92 6.55 -18.66
N PHE A 435 8.02 5.86 -17.96
CA PHE A 435 7.48 4.55 -18.37
C PHE A 435 5.98 4.59 -18.62
N GLN A 436 5.59 4.17 -19.82
CA GLN A 436 4.19 4.04 -20.28
C GLN A 436 4.02 2.80 -21.18
N GLY A 437 4.89 1.79 -21.01
CA GLY A 437 4.83 0.53 -21.75
C GLY A 437 5.23 0.61 -23.24
N LYS A 438 5.89 1.69 -23.67
CA LYS A 438 6.35 1.83 -25.07
C LYS A 438 7.68 1.11 -25.30
N GLU A 439 7.91 0.69 -26.54
CA GLU A 439 9.14 0.02 -26.95
C GLU A 439 10.38 0.85 -26.59
N GLY A 440 11.41 0.19 -26.05
CA GLY A 440 12.66 0.82 -25.61
C GLY A 440 12.61 1.54 -24.26
N GLN A 441 11.44 1.66 -23.61
CA GLN A 441 11.36 2.21 -22.26
C GLN A 441 11.81 1.20 -21.20
N LEU A 442 12.55 1.68 -20.20
CA LEU A 442 12.94 0.88 -19.05
C LEU A 442 11.96 1.12 -17.89
N ILE A 443 11.63 0.06 -17.15
CA ILE A 443 10.85 0.17 -15.93
C ILE A 443 11.71 0.92 -14.90
N PRO A 444 11.23 2.03 -14.32
CA PRO A 444 11.98 2.78 -13.32
C PRO A 444 12.22 1.95 -12.05
N GLU A 445 13.31 2.25 -11.35
CA GLU A 445 13.62 1.57 -10.10
C GLU A 445 12.54 1.85 -9.05
N MET A 446 11.91 0.79 -8.56
CA MET A 446 10.88 0.87 -7.52
C MET A 446 11.54 0.81 -6.14
N SER A 447 11.83 1.99 -5.58
CA SER A 447 12.37 2.12 -4.22
C SER A 447 11.45 1.44 -3.19
N ASP A 448 12.04 0.97 -2.08
CA ASP A 448 11.27 0.36 -1.00
C ASP A 448 10.18 1.29 -0.47
N ASP A 449 10.48 2.57 -0.32
CA ASP A 449 9.52 3.58 0.15
C ASP A 449 8.32 3.70 -0.79
N PHE A 450 8.58 3.67 -2.10
CA PHE A 450 7.51 3.70 -3.08
C PHE A 450 6.65 2.42 -3.00
N VAL A 451 7.29 1.25 -2.95
CA VAL A 451 6.59 -0.04 -2.81
C VAL A 451 5.74 -0.11 -1.55
N ASN A 452 6.25 0.37 -0.42
CA ASN A 452 5.50 0.42 0.82
C ASN A 452 4.33 1.41 0.71
N SER A 453 4.54 2.58 0.10
CA SER A 453 3.43 3.52 -0.14
C SER A 453 2.32 2.93 -1.02
N VAL A 454 2.68 2.04 -1.96
CA VAL A 454 1.71 1.28 -2.77
C VAL A 454 0.96 0.29 -1.87
N SER A 455 1.67 -0.47 -1.02
CA SER A 455 1.06 -1.40 -0.05
C SER A 455 0.07 -0.70 0.89
N GLU A 456 0.46 0.43 1.49
CA GLU A 456 -0.41 1.18 2.40
C GLU A 456 -1.68 1.70 1.71
N ARG A 457 -1.63 2.09 0.44
CA ARG A 457 -2.83 2.51 -0.30
C ARG A 457 -3.81 1.36 -0.55
N TYR A 458 -3.30 0.16 -0.77
CA TYR A 458 -4.14 -1.03 -0.90
C TYR A 458 -4.81 -1.36 0.45
N ILE A 459 -4.02 -1.31 1.52
CA ILE A 459 -4.51 -1.53 2.90
C ILE A 459 -5.54 -0.47 3.29
N GLU A 460 -5.29 0.80 3.01
CA GLU A 460 -6.22 1.91 3.27
C GLU A 460 -7.58 1.66 2.61
N LEU A 461 -7.60 1.21 1.35
CA LEU A 461 -8.87 0.91 0.69
C LEU A 461 -9.60 -0.26 1.35
N PHE A 462 -8.88 -1.31 1.74
CA PHE A 462 -9.46 -2.45 2.46
C PHE A 462 -10.08 -2.00 3.78
N GLU A 463 -9.35 -1.24 4.59
CA GLU A 463 -9.81 -0.81 5.91
C GLU A 463 -11.00 0.13 5.81
N ILE A 464 -11.02 1.03 4.82
CA ILE A 464 -12.16 1.92 4.58
C ILE A 464 -13.38 1.11 4.13
N LEU A 465 -13.27 0.24 3.14
CA LEU A 465 -14.45 -0.46 2.58
C LEU A 465 -15.03 -1.53 3.51
N THR A 466 -14.19 -2.14 4.35
CA THR A 466 -14.62 -3.21 5.26
C THR A 466 -14.88 -2.73 6.69
N ASP A 467 -14.59 -1.45 7.00
CA ASP A 467 -14.60 -0.87 8.35
C ASP A 467 -13.86 -1.76 9.38
N THR A 468 -12.80 -2.44 8.94
CA THR A 468 -12.06 -3.42 9.73
C THR A 468 -10.56 -3.22 9.58
N PRO A 469 -9.77 -3.18 10.69
CA PRO A 469 -8.31 -3.07 10.61
C PRO A 469 -7.69 -4.23 9.84
N PHE A 470 -6.74 -3.92 8.95
CA PHE A 470 -6.06 -4.93 8.16
C PHE A 470 -5.04 -5.68 9.00
N LYS A 471 -5.25 -6.99 9.17
CA LYS A 471 -4.31 -7.87 9.87
C LYS A 471 -3.31 -8.46 8.88
N ARG A 472 -2.10 -7.91 8.85
CA ARG A 472 -0.97 -8.45 8.07
C ARG A 472 -0.71 -9.92 8.44
N ALA A 473 -0.71 -10.80 7.44
CA ALA A 473 -0.38 -12.20 7.62
C ALA A 473 1.12 -12.40 7.89
N ASP A 474 1.48 -13.55 8.46
CA ASP A 474 2.88 -13.96 8.55
C ASP A 474 3.43 -14.23 7.14
N VAL A 475 4.50 -13.50 6.80
CA VAL A 475 5.18 -13.59 5.51
C VAL A 475 6.53 -14.30 5.60
N SER A 476 6.99 -14.72 6.77
CA SER A 476 8.30 -15.36 6.94
C SER A 476 8.51 -16.58 6.03
N ASN A 477 7.43 -17.30 5.71
CA ASN A 477 7.44 -18.40 4.75
C ASN A 477 6.08 -18.54 4.02
N ILE A 478 5.74 -17.54 3.19
CA ILE A 478 4.45 -17.48 2.48
C ILE A 478 4.15 -18.76 1.69
N SER A 479 5.11 -19.23 0.89
CA SER A 479 4.90 -20.40 0.03
C SER A 479 4.57 -21.66 0.84
N HIS A 480 5.24 -21.87 1.97
CA HIS A 480 4.94 -22.99 2.86
C HIS A 480 3.58 -22.85 3.55
N ARG A 481 3.25 -21.64 4.04
CA ARG A 481 1.93 -21.33 4.63
C ARG A 481 0.81 -21.64 3.64
N ILE A 482 0.91 -21.11 2.43
CA ILE A 482 -0.06 -21.34 1.35
C ILE A 482 -0.15 -22.83 0.98
N GLY A 483 0.99 -23.49 0.75
CA GLY A 483 1.03 -24.90 0.38
C GLY A 483 0.38 -25.80 1.44
N ASN A 484 0.68 -25.57 2.72
CA ASN A 484 0.07 -26.31 3.82
C ASN A 484 -1.45 -26.10 3.88
N ASN A 485 -1.92 -24.86 3.74
CA ASN A 485 -3.35 -24.55 3.80
C ASN A 485 -4.12 -25.18 2.63
N ILE A 486 -3.56 -25.14 1.41
CA ILE A 486 -4.13 -25.81 0.23
C ILE A 486 -4.17 -27.33 0.46
N HIS A 487 -3.07 -27.92 0.90
CA HIS A 487 -2.98 -29.37 1.10
C HIS A 487 -3.95 -29.85 2.18
N GLN A 488 -4.03 -29.15 3.32
CA GLN A 488 -5.01 -29.43 4.36
C GLN A 488 -6.44 -29.34 3.82
N PHE A 489 -6.77 -28.27 3.09
CA PHE A 489 -8.10 -28.11 2.52
C PHE A 489 -8.48 -29.27 1.59
N LEU A 490 -7.57 -29.67 0.69
CA LEU A 490 -7.81 -30.73 -0.29
C LEU A 490 -7.80 -32.15 0.30
N LEU A 491 -7.10 -32.37 1.42
CA LEU A 491 -7.12 -33.66 2.13
C LEU A 491 -8.39 -33.86 2.97
N PHE A 492 -8.79 -32.85 3.75
CA PHE A 492 -9.88 -32.99 4.71
C PHE A 492 -11.26 -32.86 4.07
N ASN A 493 -11.37 -32.09 2.99
CA ASN A 493 -12.59 -32.06 2.19
C ASN A 493 -12.42 -33.09 1.09
N GLN A 494 -12.85 -34.34 1.33
CA GLN A 494 -13.02 -35.32 0.25
C GLN A 494 -13.86 -34.65 -0.84
N LEU A 495 -13.19 -34.20 -1.90
CA LEU A 495 -13.84 -33.59 -3.05
C LEU A 495 -14.98 -34.51 -3.45
N PRO A 496 -16.22 -34.02 -3.61
CA PRO A 496 -17.34 -34.88 -3.94
C PRO A 496 -16.98 -35.64 -5.22
N THR A 497 -16.65 -36.92 -5.06
CA THR A 497 -16.56 -37.88 -6.14
C THR A 497 -17.98 -38.23 -6.50
N LYS A 498 -18.51 -37.58 -7.53
CA LYS A 498 -19.61 -38.12 -8.31
C LYS A 498 -19.27 -38.02 -9.77
#